data_AF-A0A8H4VXS8-F1
#
_entry.id   AF-A0A8H4VXS8-F1
#
_cell.length_a   1.000
_cell.length_b   1.000
_cell.length_c   1.000
_cell.angle_alpha   90.00
_cell.angle_beta   90.00
_cell.angle_gamma   90.00
#
_symmetry.space_group_name_H-M   'P 1'
#
loop_
_entity.id
_entity.type
_entity.pdbx_description
1 polymer ?
#
loop_
_entity_poly.entity_id
_entity_poly.type
_entity_poly.pdbx_seq_one_letter_code
_entity_poly.pdbx_strand_id
1 'polypeptide(L)'
;MASFAPIDPPNLNGPSSKKRVAYFYDSDVGNYAYVAGHPMKPHRIRLAHSLIMNYGVYQKMEIYRAKPATRHEMTQFHTDEYIDFLQKVTPDNMDSFAKEQGKYNVGDDCPVFDGLFEFCGISAGGSMEGAARLNRGKCDIAINWAGGLHHAKKSEASGFCYVNDIVLGIIELLRFKKRVLYIDIDVHHGDGVEEAFYTTDRVMTVSFHKYGEYFPGTGELRDIGVGQGKNYAVNFPLRDGIDDVTYKSIFEPVIQSVMDYYQPEAIVLQCGGDSLSGDRLGCFNLSMRGHANCVKFVKSFGMPTLVLGGGGYTMRNVARTWAFETGVLVGKEMEPTLPFNEYYEYYGPDYELDVRSSNMENANSKDYLEKIKIQVIENLKKTAHAPSVQMTDVPRTTLTGATDEDDAILDDMDEDDNKDTRHTKRRWDQHITRDDELDESEDEEESRANGVRPQNGQVKRRNIMDYQNANTVASDVEMDSGLVTPEGRNEVDDAVTAMATEANAEVNAELMEKKTLDATAAESGEVGPSNAPSRAHSVKPAVDTDGDIDMTGDALEAPAPKPQTETPAVPSPTATAGPISPAQPPPTADAIAEPADTTKVKQEVEAERSEKDVTGEASKEIAEASQP
;
A
#
# COMPACT_ATOMS: atom_id res chain seq x y z
N MET A 1 -35.16 13.48 -19.90
CA MET A 1 -34.16 12.56 -20.47
C MET A 1 -32.84 13.32 -20.56
N ALA A 2 -32.02 13.24 -19.52
CA ALA A 2 -30.66 13.78 -19.57
C ALA A 2 -29.76 12.66 -20.08
N SER A 3 -29.14 12.85 -21.25
CA SER A 3 -28.21 11.88 -21.81
C SER A 3 -26.92 11.90 -21.00
N PHE A 4 -26.62 10.80 -20.33
CA PHE A 4 -25.34 10.55 -19.68
C PHE A 4 -24.22 10.64 -20.74
N ALA A 5 -23.20 11.46 -20.49
CA ALA A 5 -22.02 11.52 -21.34
C ALA A 5 -21.16 10.26 -21.12
N PRO A 6 -20.69 9.57 -22.16
CA PRO A 6 -19.99 8.30 -22.00
C PRO A 6 -18.59 8.54 -21.41
N ILE A 7 -18.29 7.85 -20.30
CA ILE A 7 -16.92 7.56 -19.89
C ILE A 7 -16.28 6.76 -21.01
N ASP A 8 -15.08 7.15 -21.45
CA ASP A 8 -14.36 6.46 -22.53
C ASP A 8 -14.34 4.94 -22.26
N PRO A 9 -14.71 4.10 -23.24
CA PRO A 9 -14.62 2.66 -23.07
C PRO A 9 -13.19 2.26 -22.65
N PRO A 10 -13.03 1.18 -21.87
CA PRO A 10 -11.71 0.72 -21.45
C PRO A 10 -10.83 0.45 -22.68
N ASN A 11 -9.88 1.34 -22.97
CA ASN A 11 -8.88 1.10 -24.00
C ASN A 11 -7.89 0.04 -23.46
N LEU A 12 -8.03 -1.18 -23.96
CA LEU A 12 -7.24 -2.35 -23.57
C LEU A 12 -5.90 -2.44 -24.32
N ASN A 13 -5.61 -1.51 -25.24
CA ASN A 13 -4.45 -1.57 -26.14
C ASN A 13 -3.29 -0.69 -25.62
N GLY A 14 -2.59 -1.17 -24.59
CA GLY A 14 -1.23 -0.74 -24.22
C GLY A 14 -0.15 -1.70 -24.73
N PRO A 15 1.15 -1.34 -24.73
CA PRO A 15 2.18 -2.10 -25.41
C PRO A 15 2.46 -3.47 -24.75
N SER A 16 2.12 -4.55 -25.46
CA SER A 16 2.92 -5.76 -25.76
C SER A 16 3.73 -6.46 -24.64
N SER A 17 3.22 -6.57 -23.41
CA SER A 17 3.43 -7.79 -22.62
C SER A 17 2.18 -8.10 -21.81
N LYS A 18 1.73 -9.35 -21.81
CA LYS A 18 0.61 -9.79 -20.98
C LYS A 18 1.07 -9.66 -19.52
N LYS A 19 0.56 -8.66 -18.79
CA LYS A 19 0.86 -8.50 -17.36
C LYS A 19 0.43 -9.77 -16.63
N ARG A 20 1.32 -10.30 -15.79
CA ARG A 20 1.05 -11.46 -14.93
C ARG A 20 0.29 -10.98 -13.70
N VAL A 21 -0.92 -11.50 -13.54
CA VAL A 21 -1.81 -11.15 -12.42
C VAL A 21 -1.89 -12.35 -11.48
N ALA A 22 -1.55 -12.13 -10.21
CA ALA A 22 -1.79 -13.07 -9.13
C ALA A 22 -3.03 -12.63 -8.34
N TYR A 23 -3.92 -13.56 -8.02
CA TYR A 23 -5.16 -13.30 -7.28
C TYR A 23 -5.22 -14.19 -6.05
N PHE A 24 -5.41 -13.59 -4.88
CA PHE A 24 -5.46 -14.29 -3.59
C PHE A 24 -6.89 -14.43 -3.12
N TYR A 25 -7.26 -15.68 -2.80
CA TYR A 25 -8.57 -16.00 -2.25
C TYR A 25 -8.48 -17.24 -1.37
N ASP A 26 -9.07 -17.15 -0.19
CA ASP A 26 -9.33 -18.28 0.69
C ASP A 26 -10.85 -18.51 0.74
N SER A 27 -11.28 -19.76 0.57
CA SER A 27 -12.69 -20.12 0.60
C SER A 27 -13.36 -19.79 1.93
N ASP A 28 -12.60 -19.79 3.03
CA ASP A 28 -13.13 -19.61 4.38
C ASP A 28 -13.48 -18.14 4.68
N VAL A 29 -12.89 -17.18 3.95
CA VAL A 29 -13.08 -15.75 4.21
C VAL A 29 -14.55 -15.31 4.18
N GLY A 30 -15.36 -15.94 3.30
CA GLY A 30 -16.77 -15.63 3.16
C GLY A 30 -17.69 -16.27 4.20
N ASN A 31 -17.15 -17.13 5.08
CA ASN A 31 -17.89 -17.79 6.16
C ASN A 31 -17.82 -17.00 7.48
N TYR A 32 -16.81 -16.15 7.66
CA TYR A 32 -16.74 -15.31 8.85
C TYR A 32 -17.85 -14.27 8.83
N ALA A 33 -18.52 -14.11 9.97
CA ALA A 33 -19.62 -13.19 10.14
C ALA A 33 -19.34 -12.31 11.35
N TYR A 34 -19.43 -11.00 11.15
CA TYR A 34 -19.56 -10.05 12.24
C TYR A 34 -20.91 -10.27 12.94
N VAL A 35 -21.08 -9.65 14.11
CA VAL A 35 -22.32 -9.76 14.89
C VAL A 35 -23.57 -9.38 14.08
N ALA A 36 -24.72 -9.93 14.47
CA ALA A 36 -25.98 -9.70 13.77
C ALA A 36 -26.28 -8.19 13.64
N GLY A 37 -26.65 -7.75 12.44
CA GLY A 37 -26.95 -6.34 12.14
C GLY A 37 -25.73 -5.51 11.71
N HIS A 38 -24.51 -6.01 11.91
CA HIS A 38 -23.29 -5.29 11.54
C HIS A 38 -23.18 -5.07 10.01
N PRO A 39 -22.72 -3.88 9.55
CA PRO A 39 -22.67 -3.54 8.13
C PRO A 39 -21.56 -4.29 7.37
N MET A 40 -20.42 -4.55 8.01
CA MET A 40 -19.32 -5.33 7.41
C MET A 40 -19.75 -6.79 7.22
N LYS A 41 -19.73 -7.25 5.97
CA LYS A 41 -20.09 -8.62 5.59
C LYS A 41 -18.99 -9.23 4.70
N PRO A 42 -18.08 -10.05 5.26
CA PRO A 42 -17.02 -10.73 4.50
C PRO A 42 -17.55 -11.56 3.32
N HIS A 43 -18.79 -12.02 3.37
CA HIS A 43 -19.49 -12.72 2.29
C HIS A 43 -19.41 -11.99 0.92
N ARG A 44 -19.29 -10.65 0.89
CA ARG A 44 -19.09 -9.88 -0.35
C ARG A 44 -17.85 -10.30 -1.15
N ILE A 45 -16.80 -10.79 -0.48
CA ILE A 45 -15.58 -11.30 -1.12
C ILE A 45 -15.89 -12.60 -1.88
N ARG A 46 -16.72 -13.48 -1.30
CA ARG A 46 -17.19 -14.71 -1.95
C ARG A 46 -18.09 -14.39 -3.16
N LEU A 47 -18.96 -13.39 -3.05
CA LEU A 47 -19.76 -12.91 -4.18
C LEU A 47 -18.89 -12.42 -5.34
N ALA A 48 -17.87 -11.60 -5.05
CA ALA A 48 -16.91 -11.13 -6.04
C ALA A 48 -16.15 -12.29 -6.69
N HIS A 49 -15.66 -13.24 -5.88
CA HIS A 49 -14.99 -14.45 -6.36
C HIS A 49 -15.90 -15.25 -7.31
N SER A 50 -17.16 -15.48 -6.94
CA SER A 50 -18.13 -16.19 -7.76
C SER A 50 -18.33 -15.52 -9.12
N LEU A 51 -18.44 -14.19 -9.17
CA LEU A 51 -18.53 -13.46 -10.44
C LEU A 51 -17.24 -13.60 -11.27
N ILE A 52 -16.07 -13.44 -10.67
CA ILE A 52 -14.76 -13.60 -11.32
C ILE A 52 -14.64 -15.00 -11.98
N MET A 53 -15.10 -16.04 -11.30
CA MET A 53 -15.09 -17.41 -11.81
C MET A 53 -16.08 -17.59 -12.98
N ASN A 54 -17.34 -17.16 -12.82
CA ASN A 54 -18.40 -17.37 -13.81
C ASN A 54 -18.24 -16.49 -15.06
N TYR A 55 -17.62 -15.32 -14.94
CA TYR A 55 -17.20 -14.53 -16.10
C TYR A 55 -15.98 -15.14 -16.81
N GLY A 56 -15.33 -16.17 -16.28
CA GLY A 56 -14.11 -16.78 -16.86
C GLY A 56 -12.89 -15.87 -16.79
N VAL A 57 -12.83 -14.96 -15.81
CA VAL A 57 -11.68 -14.04 -15.62
C VAL A 57 -10.47 -14.81 -15.09
N TYR A 58 -10.71 -15.84 -14.28
CA TYR A 58 -9.69 -16.73 -13.71
C TYR A 58 -8.74 -17.34 -14.75
N GLN A 59 -9.17 -17.49 -16.01
CA GLN A 59 -8.35 -18.04 -17.09
C GLN A 59 -7.18 -17.15 -17.50
N LYS A 60 -7.17 -15.87 -17.08
CA LYS A 60 -6.14 -14.88 -17.40
C LYS A 60 -5.27 -14.48 -16.21
N MET A 61 -5.39 -15.17 -15.08
CA MET A 61 -4.64 -14.89 -13.86
C MET A 61 -4.32 -16.19 -13.11
N GLU A 62 -3.38 -16.11 -12.19
CA GLU A 62 -3.03 -17.24 -11.33
C GLU A 62 -3.71 -17.06 -9.97
N ILE A 63 -4.49 -18.04 -9.55
CA ILE A 63 -5.21 -18.03 -8.27
C ILE A 63 -4.37 -18.72 -7.21
N TYR A 64 -4.24 -18.08 -6.05
CA TYR A 64 -3.49 -18.57 -4.91
C TYR A 64 -4.32 -18.56 -3.65
N ARG A 65 -4.12 -19.59 -2.83
CA ARG A 65 -4.50 -19.59 -1.43
C ARG A 65 -3.25 -19.24 -0.61
N ALA A 66 -3.19 -18.02 -0.09
CA ALA A 66 -2.10 -17.60 0.79
C ALA A 66 -2.18 -18.36 2.12
N LYS A 67 -1.02 -18.57 2.76
CA LYS A 67 -1.02 -19.03 4.16
C LYS A 67 -1.52 -17.88 5.04
N PRO A 68 -2.40 -18.14 6.01
CA PRO A 68 -2.76 -17.11 6.99
C PRO A 68 -1.52 -16.55 7.68
N ALA A 69 -1.45 -15.24 7.84
CA ALA A 69 -0.35 -14.57 8.51
C ALA A 69 -0.21 -15.08 9.94
N THR A 70 1.03 -15.34 10.33
CA THR A 70 1.37 -15.75 11.68
C THR A 70 1.38 -14.55 12.63
N ARG A 71 1.28 -14.83 13.93
CA ARG A 71 1.49 -13.81 14.99
C ARG A 71 2.76 -13.00 14.74
N HIS A 72 3.88 -13.67 14.46
CA HIS A 72 5.18 -13.02 14.26
C HIS A 72 5.20 -12.06 13.07
N GLU A 73 4.49 -12.41 11.99
CA GLU A 73 4.34 -11.55 10.82
C GLU A 73 3.49 -10.32 11.14
N MET A 74 2.37 -10.49 11.85
CA MET A 74 1.50 -9.37 12.26
C MET A 74 2.23 -8.38 13.19
N THR A 75 3.10 -8.88 14.07
CA THR A 75 3.90 -8.05 15.00
C THR A 75 5.05 -7.29 14.34
N GLN A 76 5.24 -7.40 13.01
CA GLN A 76 6.17 -6.50 12.30
C GLN A 76 5.70 -5.05 12.33
N PHE A 77 4.40 -4.82 12.50
CA PHE A 77 3.82 -3.49 12.71
C PHE A 77 3.13 -3.40 14.07
N HIS A 78 2.20 -4.31 14.35
CA HIS A 78 1.37 -4.26 15.54
C HIS A 78 2.15 -4.61 16.81
N THR A 79 1.68 -4.15 17.96
CA THR A 79 2.27 -4.53 19.25
C THR A 79 2.01 -6.01 19.58
N ASP A 80 2.99 -6.64 20.22
CA ASP A 80 2.89 -8.04 20.68
C ASP A 80 1.66 -8.26 21.55
N GLU A 81 1.38 -7.36 22.49
CA GLU A 81 0.27 -7.51 23.44
C GLU A 81 -1.10 -7.39 22.76
N TYR A 82 -1.20 -6.59 21.69
CA TYR A 82 -2.43 -6.44 20.92
C TYR A 82 -2.72 -7.70 20.10
N ILE A 83 -1.72 -8.22 19.37
CA ILE A 83 -1.89 -9.46 18.59
C ILE A 83 -2.12 -10.66 19.50
N ASP A 84 -1.45 -10.74 20.65
CA ASP A 84 -1.72 -11.77 21.67
C ASP A 84 -3.16 -11.73 22.19
N PHE A 85 -3.73 -10.53 22.33
CA PHE A 85 -5.12 -10.36 22.72
C PHE A 85 -6.06 -10.86 21.62
N LEU A 86 -5.86 -10.42 20.36
CA LEU A 86 -6.69 -10.86 19.24
C LEU A 86 -6.65 -12.38 19.04
N GLN A 87 -5.50 -13.02 19.31
CA GLN A 87 -5.35 -14.47 19.22
C GLN A 87 -6.09 -15.23 20.33
N LYS A 88 -6.27 -14.63 21.52
CA LYS A 88 -6.86 -15.28 22.70
C LYS A 88 -8.34 -15.00 22.87
N VAL A 89 -8.80 -13.83 22.41
CA VAL A 89 -10.19 -13.39 22.61
C VAL A 89 -11.13 -14.22 21.74
N THR A 90 -12.17 -14.75 22.36
CA THR A 90 -13.25 -15.49 21.71
C THR A 90 -14.59 -15.02 22.27
N PRO A 91 -15.71 -15.29 21.58
CA PRO A 91 -17.02 -14.94 22.12
C PRO A 91 -17.31 -15.53 23.50
N ASP A 92 -16.79 -16.74 23.79
CA ASP A 92 -16.98 -17.42 25.07
C ASP A 92 -16.23 -16.79 26.25
N ASN A 93 -15.13 -16.08 25.98
CA ASN A 93 -14.24 -15.55 27.01
C ASN A 93 -14.16 -14.02 27.06
N MET A 94 -14.92 -13.31 26.21
CA MET A 94 -14.84 -11.86 26.05
C MET A 94 -15.02 -11.10 27.38
N ASP A 95 -15.91 -11.58 28.27
CA ASP A 95 -16.16 -10.97 29.58
C ASP A 95 -14.91 -10.95 30.47
N SER A 96 -14.02 -11.92 30.30
CA SER A 96 -12.74 -12.00 31.03
C SER A 96 -11.71 -10.99 30.53
N PHE A 97 -11.90 -10.47 29.31
CA PHE A 97 -11.02 -9.50 28.65
C PHE A 97 -11.62 -8.10 28.56
N ALA A 98 -12.58 -7.74 29.41
CA ALA A 98 -13.28 -6.45 29.34
C ALA A 98 -12.33 -5.23 29.41
N LYS A 99 -11.20 -5.34 30.12
CA LYS A 99 -10.20 -4.25 30.21
C LYS A 99 -9.42 -4.11 28.89
N GLU A 100 -9.00 -5.23 28.32
CA GLU A 100 -8.27 -5.31 27.06
C GLU A 100 -9.16 -4.87 25.89
N GLN A 101 -10.44 -5.26 25.89
CA GLN A 101 -11.44 -4.77 24.94
C GLN A 101 -11.52 -3.25 24.91
N GLY A 102 -11.64 -2.60 26.07
CA GLY A 102 -11.62 -1.14 26.17
C GLY A 102 -10.28 -0.51 25.79
N LYS A 103 -9.15 -1.16 26.11
CA LYS A 103 -7.79 -0.68 25.78
C LYS A 103 -7.50 -0.73 24.28
N TYR A 104 -7.97 -1.78 23.60
CA TYR A 104 -7.66 -2.08 22.21
C TYR A 104 -8.81 -1.73 21.25
N ASN A 105 -9.84 -1.04 21.77
CA ASN A 105 -11.01 -0.60 21.02
C ASN A 105 -11.73 -1.75 20.28
N VAL A 106 -11.86 -2.90 20.94
CA VAL A 106 -12.59 -4.07 20.46
C VAL A 106 -13.87 -4.21 21.29
N GLY A 107 -15.03 -4.20 20.64
CA GLY A 107 -16.34 -4.24 21.29
C GLY A 107 -17.46 -3.77 20.36
N ASP A 108 -17.71 -2.46 20.31
CA ASP A 108 -18.86 -1.85 19.64
C ASP A 108 -18.75 -1.96 18.11
N ASP A 109 -18.06 -1.01 17.47
CA ASP A 109 -17.82 -1.04 16.02
C ASP A 109 -16.91 -2.22 15.61
N CYS A 110 -16.00 -2.65 16.48
CA CYS A 110 -15.08 -3.76 16.19
C CYS A 110 -15.40 -4.97 17.08
N PRO A 111 -16.47 -5.74 16.80
CA PRO A 111 -16.94 -6.79 17.69
C PRO A 111 -16.07 -8.05 17.70
N VAL A 112 -16.05 -8.76 18.82
CA VAL A 112 -15.50 -10.12 18.90
C VAL A 112 -16.46 -11.09 18.20
N PHE A 113 -15.94 -11.92 17.30
CA PHE A 113 -16.69 -12.98 16.63
C PHE A 113 -15.85 -14.25 16.46
N ASP A 114 -16.50 -15.37 16.19
CA ASP A 114 -15.83 -16.66 16.01
C ASP A 114 -14.89 -16.64 14.80
N GLY A 115 -13.62 -16.94 15.05
CA GLY A 115 -12.60 -16.98 14.01
C GLY A 115 -12.04 -15.62 13.61
N LEU A 116 -12.17 -14.61 14.49
CA LEU A 116 -11.65 -13.26 14.27
C LEU A 116 -10.15 -13.24 13.92
N PHE A 117 -9.33 -14.02 14.63
CA PHE A 117 -7.88 -14.05 14.39
C PHE A 117 -7.54 -14.68 13.03
N GLU A 118 -8.25 -15.74 12.65
CA GLU A 118 -8.11 -16.42 11.36
C GLU A 118 -8.54 -15.51 10.20
N PHE A 119 -9.64 -14.76 10.37
CA PHE A 119 -10.06 -13.74 9.41
C PHE A 119 -8.95 -12.70 9.16
N CYS A 120 -8.34 -12.20 10.24
CA CYS A 120 -7.20 -11.28 10.15
C CYS A 120 -5.99 -11.92 9.47
N GLY A 121 -5.72 -13.19 9.78
CA GLY A 121 -4.64 -13.98 9.18
C GLY A 121 -4.80 -14.14 7.67
N ILE A 122 -5.99 -14.46 7.18
CA ILE A 122 -6.27 -14.60 5.74
C ILE A 122 -6.05 -13.25 5.02
N SER A 123 -6.59 -12.17 5.59
CA SER A 123 -6.47 -10.82 5.03
C SER A 123 -5.01 -10.38 4.92
N ALA A 124 -4.26 -10.43 6.04
CA ALA A 124 -2.85 -10.08 6.09
C ALA A 124 -1.96 -11.00 5.24
N GLY A 125 -2.21 -12.31 5.27
CA GLY A 125 -1.44 -13.29 4.52
C GLY A 125 -1.52 -13.09 3.01
N GLY A 126 -2.71 -12.75 2.49
CA GLY A 126 -2.89 -12.42 1.08
C GLY A 126 -2.10 -11.18 0.65
N SER A 127 -2.12 -10.12 1.45
CA SER A 127 -1.41 -8.86 1.16
C SER A 127 0.10 -9.02 1.24
N MET A 128 0.61 -9.73 2.25
CA MET A 128 2.04 -10.00 2.42
C MET A 128 2.61 -10.92 1.32
N GLU A 129 1.92 -12.02 0.98
CA GLU A 129 2.38 -12.91 -0.10
C GLU A 129 2.29 -12.22 -1.47
N GLY A 130 1.27 -11.39 -1.69
CA GLY A 130 1.16 -10.53 -2.87
C GLY A 130 2.35 -9.57 -2.99
N ALA A 131 2.69 -8.86 -1.93
CA ALA A 131 3.86 -7.99 -1.86
C ALA A 131 5.18 -8.74 -2.11
N ALA A 132 5.36 -9.91 -1.48
CA ALA A 132 6.55 -10.74 -1.65
C ALA A 132 6.72 -11.20 -3.11
N ARG A 133 5.62 -11.52 -3.81
CA ARG A 133 5.66 -11.89 -5.24
C ARG A 133 5.98 -10.74 -6.17
N LEU A 134 5.49 -9.54 -5.87
CA LEU A 134 5.86 -8.31 -6.59
C LEU A 134 7.35 -8.02 -6.42
N ASN A 135 7.89 -8.14 -5.20
CA ASN A 135 9.31 -7.99 -4.93
C ASN A 135 10.19 -8.99 -5.70
N ARG A 136 9.75 -10.26 -5.76
CA ARG A 136 10.45 -11.33 -6.49
C ARG A 136 10.24 -11.28 -8.01
N GLY A 137 9.50 -10.30 -8.52
CA GLY A 137 9.18 -10.18 -9.95
C GLY A 137 8.40 -11.37 -10.51
N LYS A 138 7.64 -12.09 -9.67
CA LYS A 138 6.82 -13.26 -10.06
C LYS A 138 5.47 -12.86 -10.66
N CYS A 139 4.95 -11.70 -10.29
CA CYS A 139 3.78 -11.08 -10.89
C CYS A 139 4.03 -9.58 -11.09
N ASP A 140 3.22 -8.96 -11.95
CA ASP A 140 3.24 -7.52 -12.18
C ASP A 140 2.08 -6.84 -11.40
N ILE A 141 1.00 -7.58 -11.16
CA ILE A 141 -0.15 -7.18 -10.35
C ILE A 141 -0.49 -8.31 -9.38
N ALA A 142 -0.70 -7.98 -8.11
CA ALA A 142 -1.24 -8.88 -7.08
C ALA A 142 -2.59 -8.34 -6.60
N ILE A 143 -3.61 -9.18 -6.48
CA ILE A 143 -4.97 -8.78 -6.07
C ILE A 143 -5.36 -9.55 -4.81
N ASN A 144 -5.76 -8.84 -3.75
CA ASN A 144 -6.32 -9.42 -2.53
C ASN A 144 -7.56 -8.63 -2.08
N TRP A 145 -8.75 -9.07 -2.51
CA TRP A 145 -10.02 -8.42 -2.13
C TRP A 145 -10.41 -8.63 -0.65
N ALA A 146 -9.76 -9.56 0.06
CA ALA A 146 -9.94 -9.73 1.50
C ALA A 146 -9.12 -8.74 2.33
N GLY A 147 -8.14 -8.07 1.71
CA GLY A 147 -7.33 -7.02 2.30
C GLY A 147 -7.94 -5.63 2.18
N GLY A 148 -7.14 -4.61 2.52
CA GLY A 148 -7.53 -3.21 2.44
C GLY A 148 -8.10 -2.64 3.73
N LEU A 149 -7.80 -3.26 4.88
CA LEU A 149 -8.33 -2.86 6.19
C LEU A 149 -7.51 -1.68 6.76
N HIS A 150 -7.74 -0.50 6.20
CA HIS A 150 -6.88 0.68 6.37
C HIS A 150 -6.99 1.41 7.72
N HIS A 151 -8.04 1.16 8.52
CA HIS A 151 -8.26 1.88 9.79
C HIS A 151 -7.52 1.28 10.98
N ALA A 152 -7.06 0.03 10.88
CA ALA A 152 -6.39 -0.65 11.98
C ALA A 152 -5.11 0.11 12.38
N LYS A 153 -4.97 0.36 13.68
CA LYS A 153 -3.85 1.10 14.26
C LYS A 153 -2.77 0.16 14.77
N LYS A 154 -1.65 0.71 15.25
CA LYS A 154 -0.54 -0.09 15.78
C LYS A 154 -0.95 -0.98 16.96
N SER A 155 -1.83 -0.47 17.83
CA SER A 155 -2.19 -1.12 19.09
C SER A 155 -3.69 -1.15 19.37
N GLU A 156 -4.55 -0.85 18.39
CA GLU A 156 -6.00 -0.87 18.58
C GLU A 156 -6.72 -1.13 17.25
N ALA A 157 -7.92 -1.70 17.36
CA ALA A 157 -8.85 -1.84 16.25
C ALA A 157 -9.58 -0.51 16.00
N SER A 158 -10.01 -0.27 14.78
CA SER A 158 -10.81 0.91 14.45
C SER A 158 -11.56 0.67 13.14
N GLY A 159 -12.77 1.20 12.99
CA GLY A 159 -13.52 1.17 11.73
C GLY A 159 -13.61 -0.22 11.08
N PHE A 160 -13.98 -1.24 11.86
CA PHE A 160 -14.08 -2.65 11.43
C PHE A 160 -12.73 -3.33 11.11
N CYS A 161 -11.61 -2.65 11.35
CA CYS A 161 -10.27 -3.12 11.01
C CYS A 161 -9.48 -3.50 12.28
N TYR A 162 -9.01 -4.74 12.36
CA TYR A 162 -8.22 -5.23 13.48
C TYR A 162 -6.72 -5.27 13.17
N VAL A 163 -6.33 -5.84 12.03
CA VAL A 163 -4.95 -5.92 11.56
C VAL A 163 -4.82 -5.14 10.26
N ASN A 164 -3.80 -4.28 10.18
CA ASN A 164 -3.54 -3.45 9.02
C ASN A 164 -2.70 -4.24 8.00
N ASP A 165 -3.38 -5.02 7.17
CA ASP A 165 -2.76 -5.83 6.12
C ASP A 165 -1.98 -4.99 5.09
N ILE A 166 -2.42 -3.74 4.88
CA ILE A 166 -1.82 -2.78 3.97
C ILE A 166 -0.43 -2.39 4.47
N VAL A 167 -0.32 -1.99 5.74
CA VAL A 167 0.96 -1.61 6.34
C VAL A 167 1.95 -2.77 6.30
N LEU A 168 1.50 -3.99 6.61
CA LEU A 168 2.33 -5.20 6.52
C LEU A 168 2.79 -5.47 5.08
N GLY A 169 1.90 -5.32 4.09
CA GLY A 169 2.24 -5.43 2.68
C GLY A 169 3.25 -4.37 2.22
N ILE A 170 3.11 -3.12 2.67
CA ILE A 170 4.04 -2.03 2.37
C ILE A 170 5.40 -2.29 3.02
N ILE A 171 5.46 -2.75 4.27
CA ILE A 171 6.71 -3.12 4.95
C ILE A 171 7.45 -4.21 4.15
N GLU A 172 6.72 -5.20 3.62
CA GLU A 172 7.31 -6.22 2.76
C GLU A 172 7.86 -5.60 1.46
N LEU A 173 7.11 -4.72 0.78
CA LEU A 173 7.59 -4.01 -0.42
C LEU A 173 8.85 -3.18 -0.14
N LEU A 174 8.91 -2.48 1.00
CA LEU A 174 10.03 -1.64 1.41
C LEU A 174 11.33 -2.42 1.66
N ARG A 175 11.31 -3.76 1.68
CA ARG A 175 12.54 -4.56 1.72
C ARG A 175 13.35 -4.45 0.43
N PHE A 176 12.69 -4.19 -0.70
CA PHE A 176 13.33 -4.11 -2.02
C PHE A 176 13.06 -2.80 -2.76
N LYS A 177 12.00 -2.08 -2.37
CA LYS A 177 11.57 -0.83 -3.00
C LYS A 177 11.98 0.37 -2.16
N LYS A 178 12.62 1.35 -2.78
CA LYS A 178 13.04 2.57 -2.07
C LYS A 178 11.84 3.42 -1.67
N ARG A 179 10.91 3.58 -2.62
CA ARG A 179 9.69 4.37 -2.51
C ARG A 179 8.47 3.57 -2.91
N VAL A 180 7.50 3.48 -2.01
CA VAL A 180 6.19 2.86 -2.25
C VAL A 180 5.14 3.95 -2.24
N LEU A 181 4.22 3.91 -3.21
CA LEU A 181 3.07 4.81 -3.26
C LEU A 181 1.83 4.05 -2.78
N TYR A 182 1.12 4.59 -1.79
CA TYR A 182 -0.18 4.11 -1.36
C TYR A 182 -1.26 5.05 -1.89
N ILE A 183 -2.25 4.50 -2.60
CA ILE A 183 -3.41 5.23 -3.12
C ILE A 183 -4.66 4.61 -2.51
N ASP A 184 -5.53 5.46 -1.97
CA ASP A 184 -6.76 5.07 -1.28
C ASP A 184 -7.97 5.77 -1.91
N ILE A 185 -8.93 4.98 -2.38
CA ILE A 185 -10.19 5.44 -2.99
C ILE A 185 -11.43 4.98 -2.20
N ASP A 186 -11.24 4.50 -0.97
CA ASP A 186 -12.32 4.35 0.00
C ASP A 186 -12.99 5.70 0.29
N VAL A 187 -14.26 5.69 0.68
CA VAL A 187 -14.94 6.94 1.07
C VAL A 187 -14.38 7.51 2.39
N HIS A 188 -13.80 6.65 3.24
CA HIS A 188 -13.18 7.04 4.49
C HIS A 188 -11.69 7.36 4.30
N HIS A 189 -11.17 8.26 5.13
CA HIS A 189 -9.74 8.55 5.15
C HIS A 189 -8.93 7.32 5.60
N GLY A 190 -7.89 6.96 4.84
CA GLY A 190 -6.96 5.86 5.12
C GLY A 190 -5.99 6.13 6.28
N ASP A 191 -6.55 6.49 7.42
CA ASP A 191 -5.86 7.05 8.58
C ASP A 191 -4.85 6.10 9.24
N GLY A 192 -5.12 4.80 9.32
CA GLY A 192 -4.19 3.83 9.91
C GLY A 192 -2.92 3.66 9.07
N VAL A 193 -3.04 3.72 7.74
CA VAL A 193 -1.88 3.65 6.82
C VAL A 193 -1.11 4.97 6.83
N GLU A 194 -1.82 6.11 6.81
CA GLU A 194 -1.21 7.43 6.92
C GLU A 194 -0.41 7.56 8.22
N GLU A 195 -1.01 7.20 9.36
CA GLU A 195 -0.35 7.27 10.67
C GLU A 195 0.91 6.40 10.74
N ALA A 196 0.85 5.18 10.19
CA ALA A 196 1.97 4.24 10.20
C ALA A 196 3.22 4.79 9.47
N PHE A 197 3.02 5.66 8.48
CA PHE A 197 4.10 6.21 7.65
C PHE A 197 4.24 7.74 7.74
N TYR A 198 3.58 8.38 8.70
CA TYR A 198 3.45 9.84 8.80
C TYR A 198 4.78 10.60 8.92
N THR A 199 5.85 9.90 9.33
CA THR A 199 7.17 10.47 9.59
C THR A 199 8.25 10.05 8.61
N THR A 200 7.92 9.33 7.52
CA THR A 200 8.89 8.82 6.54
C THR A 200 8.62 9.33 5.13
N ASP A 201 9.68 9.51 4.35
CA ASP A 201 9.63 9.89 2.92
C ASP A 201 9.65 8.67 1.98
N ARG A 202 9.81 7.46 2.53
CA ARG A 202 9.85 6.20 1.76
C ARG A 202 8.47 5.68 1.36
N VAL A 203 7.41 6.21 1.97
CA VAL A 203 6.02 5.90 1.62
C VAL A 203 5.28 7.21 1.47
N MET A 204 4.61 7.38 0.32
CA MET A 204 3.69 8.48 0.12
C MET A 204 2.27 7.93 0.20
N THR A 205 1.44 8.50 1.06
CA THR A 205 0.02 8.15 1.19
C THR A 205 -0.82 9.19 0.45
N VAL A 206 -1.75 8.73 -0.39
CA VAL A 206 -2.66 9.60 -1.15
C VAL A 206 -4.09 9.10 -0.94
N SER A 207 -4.93 9.89 -0.28
CA SER A 207 -6.31 9.51 0.03
C SER A 207 -7.31 10.53 -0.51
N PHE A 208 -8.37 10.04 -1.15
CA PHE A 208 -9.51 10.82 -1.64
C PHE A 208 -10.76 10.38 -0.88
N HIS A 209 -11.24 11.19 0.05
CA HIS A 209 -12.25 10.74 1.01
C HIS A 209 -13.22 11.85 1.36
N LYS A 210 -14.38 11.49 1.93
CA LYS A 210 -15.30 12.46 2.51
C LYS A 210 -14.68 13.08 3.75
N TYR A 211 -14.81 14.41 3.88
CA TYR A 211 -14.36 15.15 5.04
C TYR A 211 -15.43 16.12 5.56
N GLY A 212 -15.49 16.28 6.88
CA GLY A 212 -16.48 17.09 7.59
C GLY A 212 -17.62 16.24 8.16
N GLU A 213 -17.68 16.15 9.49
CA GLU A 213 -18.65 15.33 10.26
C GLU A 213 -18.75 13.89 9.72
N TYR A 214 -17.60 13.26 9.49
CA TYR A 214 -17.51 11.89 8.95
C TYR A 214 -16.36 11.13 9.60
N PHE A 215 -16.52 9.81 9.74
CA PHE A 215 -15.47 8.93 10.23
C PHE A 215 -14.29 8.90 9.23
N PRO A 216 -13.02 8.85 9.67
CA PRO A 216 -12.52 8.83 11.06
C PRO A 216 -12.29 10.22 11.69
N GLY A 217 -12.58 11.31 10.97
CA GLY A 217 -12.41 12.69 11.44
C GLY A 217 -11.01 13.28 11.19
N THR A 218 -10.12 12.55 10.53
CA THR A 218 -8.79 12.99 10.07
C THR A 218 -8.76 13.15 8.54
N GLY A 219 -7.62 13.55 7.96
CA GLY A 219 -7.47 13.71 6.51
C GLY A 219 -7.79 15.12 6.02
N GLU A 220 -7.55 16.14 6.86
CA GLU A 220 -7.69 17.52 6.41
C GLU A 220 -6.64 17.83 5.32
N LEU A 221 -6.92 18.79 4.45
CA LEU A 221 -5.95 19.32 3.47
C LEU A 221 -4.59 19.75 4.09
N ARG A 222 -4.56 20.06 5.39
CA ARG A 222 -3.37 20.49 6.12
C ARG A 222 -2.58 19.33 6.72
N ASP A 223 -3.16 18.13 6.75
CA ASP A 223 -2.50 16.92 7.21
C ASP A 223 -1.54 16.46 6.10
N ILE A 224 -0.29 16.94 6.20
CA ILE A 224 0.74 16.76 5.18
C ILE A 224 1.92 15.92 5.66
N GLY A 225 1.83 15.27 6.83
CA GLY A 225 2.95 14.54 7.44
C GLY A 225 3.89 15.44 8.24
N VAL A 226 4.81 14.82 8.97
CA VAL A 226 5.74 15.51 9.88
C VAL A 226 7.17 15.00 9.75
N GLY A 227 8.15 15.80 10.19
CA GLY A 227 9.56 15.42 10.10
C GLY A 227 9.98 15.13 8.66
N GLN A 228 10.59 13.97 8.42
CA GLN A 228 10.97 13.52 7.07
C GLN A 228 9.76 13.21 6.19
N GLY A 229 8.62 12.80 6.76
CA GLY A 229 7.38 12.53 6.03
C GLY A 229 6.59 13.78 5.64
N LYS A 230 7.10 14.99 5.91
CA LYS A 230 6.40 16.23 5.55
C LYS A 230 6.30 16.40 4.03
N ASN A 231 5.09 16.66 3.55
CA ASN A 231 4.62 16.64 2.17
C ASN A 231 4.50 15.23 1.53
N TYR A 232 4.66 14.15 2.30
CA TYR A 232 4.47 12.77 1.83
C TYR A 232 3.13 12.15 2.25
N ALA A 233 2.32 12.88 3.03
CA ALA A 233 0.89 12.58 3.18
C ALA A 233 0.07 13.57 2.31
N VAL A 234 -0.79 13.03 1.46
CA VAL A 234 -1.58 13.80 0.50
C VAL A 234 -3.06 13.49 0.70
N ASN A 235 -3.78 14.47 1.21
CA ASN A 235 -5.20 14.34 1.50
C ASN A 235 -6.05 15.22 0.58
N PHE A 236 -7.05 14.61 -0.06
CA PHE A 236 -8.03 15.29 -0.91
C PHE A 236 -9.42 15.22 -0.27
N PRO A 237 -9.78 16.17 0.61
CA PRO A 237 -11.06 16.17 1.30
C PRO A 237 -12.22 16.54 0.37
N LEU A 238 -13.24 15.68 0.32
CA LEU A 238 -14.41 15.80 -0.55
C LEU A 238 -15.71 15.95 0.25
N ARG A 239 -16.74 16.42 -0.45
CA ARG A 239 -18.12 16.50 0.03
C ARG A 239 -18.98 15.45 -0.65
N ASP A 240 -20.22 15.35 -0.19
CA ASP A 240 -21.20 14.37 -0.67
C ASP A 240 -21.47 14.47 -2.18
N GLY A 241 -21.86 13.34 -2.76
CA GLY A 241 -22.41 13.26 -4.10
C GLY A 241 -21.42 13.46 -5.25
N ILE A 242 -20.11 13.33 -5.01
CA ILE A 242 -19.13 13.41 -6.10
C ILE A 242 -19.45 12.37 -7.20
N ASP A 243 -19.47 12.84 -8.44
CA ASP A 243 -19.75 12.03 -9.63
C ASP A 243 -18.47 11.59 -10.36
N ASP A 244 -18.62 10.64 -11.30
CA ASP A 244 -17.51 10.05 -12.05
C ASP A 244 -16.65 11.07 -12.80
N VAL A 245 -17.29 12.05 -13.45
CA VAL A 245 -16.61 13.05 -14.28
C VAL A 245 -15.76 13.96 -13.41
N THR A 246 -16.35 14.39 -12.30
CA THR A 246 -15.72 15.26 -11.31
C THR A 246 -14.58 14.54 -10.61
N TYR A 247 -14.78 13.29 -10.19
CA TYR A 247 -13.75 12.47 -9.55
C TYR A 247 -12.57 12.21 -10.51
N LYS A 248 -12.83 11.84 -11.77
CA LYS A 248 -11.79 11.69 -12.79
C LYS A 248 -10.98 12.98 -12.98
N SER A 249 -11.65 14.14 -13.00
CA SER A 249 -11.00 15.44 -13.23
C SER A 249 -10.03 15.88 -12.13
N ILE A 250 -10.12 15.27 -10.94
CA ILE A 250 -9.20 15.51 -9.82
C ILE A 250 -8.20 14.36 -9.65
N PHE A 251 -8.65 13.10 -9.79
CA PHE A 251 -7.84 11.92 -9.53
C PHE A 251 -6.68 11.83 -10.51
N GLU A 252 -6.94 11.90 -11.82
CA GLU A 252 -5.90 11.72 -12.83
C GLU A 252 -4.80 12.79 -12.73
N PRO A 253 -5.11 14.11 -12.63
CA PRO A 253 -4.06 15.13 -12.50
C PRO A 253 -3.26 15.04 -11.20
N VAL A 254 -3.92 14.71 -10.07
CA VAL A 254 -3.23 14.57 -8.77
C VAL A 254 -2.30 13.36 -8.81
N ILE A 255 -2.80 12.18 -9.21
CA ILE A 255 -1.98 10.97 -9.29
C ILE A 255 -0.87 11.11 -10.33
N GLN A 256 -1.11 11.76 -11.47
CA GLN A 256 -0.04 12.07 -12.43
C GLN A 256 1.06 12.91 -11.77
N SER A 257 0.69 13.97 -11.06
CA SER A 257 1.65 14.83 -10.36
C SER A 257 2.42 14.05 -9.29
N VAL A 258 1.74 13.18 -8.54
CA VAL A 258 2.38 12.29 -7.57
C VAL A 258 3.42 11.41 -8.26
N MET A 259 3.06 10.75 -9.37
CA MET A 259 4.00 9.90 -10.12
C MET A 259 5.22 10.68 -10.62
N ASP A 260 5.02 11.92 -11.10
CA ASP A 260 6.09 12.77 -11.62
C ASP A 260 7.07 13.24 -10.53
N TYR A 261 6.56 13.66 -9.36
CA TYR A 261 7.38 14.20 -8.27
C TYR A 261 7.95 13.13 -7.33
N TYR A 262 7.12 12.15 -6.94
CA TYR A 262 7.50 11.12 -5.96
C TYR A 262 8.25 9.96 -6.60
N GLN A 263 7.96 9.61 -7.86
CA GLN A 263 8.63 8.54 -8.61
C GLN A 263 8.70 7.21 -7.83
N PRO A 264 7.54 6.58 -7.52
CA PRO A 264 7.51 5.32 -6.78
C PRO A 264 8.03 4.14 -7.61
N GLU A 265 8.48 3.08 -6.93
CA GLU A 265 8.92 1.82 -7.56
C GLU A 265 7.89 0.68 -7.44
N ALA A 266 6.86 0.88 -6.62
CA ALA A 266 5.70 0.01 -6.46
C ALA A 266 4.49 0.83 -5.97
N ILE A 267 3.29 0.35 -6.29
CA ILE A 267 2.02 0.98 -5.91
C ILE A 267 1.20 -0.02 -5.08
N VAL A 268 0.59 0.44 -4.01
CA VAL A 268 -0.50 -0.24 -3.30
C VAL A 268 -1.76 0.58 -3.51
N LEU A 269 -2.77 -0.03 -4.12
CA LEU A 269 -4.07 0.60 -4.41
C LEU A 269 -5.15 -0.09 -3.59
N GLN A 270 -5.68 0.62 -2.60
CA GLN A 270 -6.87 0.21 -1.85
C GLN A 270 -8.10 0.61 -2.69
N CYS A 271 -9.03 -0.31 -2.90
CA CYS A 271 -10.23 -0.11 -3.74
C CYS A 271 -11.51 -0.28 -2.91
N GLY A 272 -11.67 0.56 -1.88
CA GLY A 272 -12.84 0.60 -1.02
C GLY A 272 -14.14 0.79 -1.78
N GLY A 273 -15.05 -0.17 -1.69
CA GLY A 273 -16.29 -0.21 -2.46
C GLY A 273 -17.42 0.65 -1.89
N ASP A 274 -17.20 1.39 -0.81
CA ASP A 274 -18.17 2.30 -0.19
C ASP A 274 -18.16 3.72 -0.77
N SER A 275 -17.19 4.06 -1.62
CA SER A 275 -17.23 5.27 -2.45
C SER A 275 -18.23 5.15 -3.63
N LEU A 276 -18.85 3.97 -3.82
CA LEU A 276 -19.86 3.72 -4.84
C LEU A 276 -21.22 4.33 -4.50
N SER A 277 -21.95 4.70 -5.55
CA SER A 277 -23.35 5.10 -5.50
C SER A 277 -24.23 4.03 -4.87
N GLY A 278 -25.10 4.44 -3.94
CA GLY A 278 -26.05 3.57 -3.26
C GLY A 278 -25.40 2.62 -2.25
N ASP A 279 -24.21 2.94 -1.77
CA ASP A 279 -23.64 2.30 -0.58
C ASP A 279 -24.50 2.58 0.67
N ARG A 280 -24.43 1.71 1.69
CA ARG A 280 -25.23 1.84 2.92
C ARG A 280 -24.65 2.86 3.91
N LEU A 281 -23.34 3.09 3.89
CA LEU A 281 -22.65 4.04 4.77
C LEU A 281 -22.01 5.20 4.00
N GLY A 282 -21.51 4.93 2.79
CA GLY A 282 -20.94 5.94 1.91
C GLY A 282 -21.99 6.86 1.30
N CYS A 283 -21.58 8.10 1.03
CA CYS A 283 -22.44 9.14 0.44
C CYS A 283 -21.81 9.81 -0.79
N PHE A 284 -20.97 9.07 -1.51
CA PHE A 284 -20.53 9.43 -2.86
C PHE A 284 -21.50 8.90 -3.92
N ASN A 285 -21.28 9.32 -5.17
CA ASN A 285 -22.16 8.97 -6.28
C ASN A 285 -21.38 8.35 -7.45
N LEU A 286 -20.31 7.62 -7.16
CA LEU A 286 -19.49 6.97 -8.19
C LEU A 286 -20.20 5.74 -8.77
N SER A 287 -20.17 5.62 -10.10
CA SER A 287 -20.51 4.37 -10.77
C SER A 287 -19.35 3.38 -10.66
N MET A 288 -19.63 2.11 -10.96
CA MET A 288 -18.59 1.08 -11.13
C MET A 288 -17.52 1.52 -12.14
N ARG A 289 -17.91 2.25 -13.20
CA ARG A 289 -17.00 2.71 -14.25
C ARG A 289 -16.14 3.89 -13.80
N GLY A 290 -16.70 4.81 -13.01
CA GLY A 290 -15.95 5.90 -12.40
C GLY A 290 -14.90 5.37 -11.43
N HIS A 291 -15.28 4.43 -10.56
CA HIS A 291 -14.37 3.77 -9.63
C HIS A 291 -13.24 3.01 -10.37
N ALA A 292 -13.60 2.17 -11.34
CA ALA A 292 -12.64 1.41 -12.14
C ALA A 292 -11.74 2.29 -13.05
N ASN A 293 -12.10 3.56 -13.31
CA ASN A 293 -11.20 4.49 -13.99
C ASN A 293 -9.92 4.70 -13.18
N CYS A 294 -10.01 4.74 -11.84
CA CYS A 294 -8.86 4.86 -10.96
C CYS A 294 -7.90 3.68 -11.15
N VAL A 295 -8.43 2.46 -11.12
CA VAL A 295 -7.66 1.22 -11.36
C VAL A 295 -7.02 1.23 -12.76
N LYS A 296 -7.79 1.62 -13.79
CA LYS A 296 -7.29 1.71 -15.17
C LYS A 296 -6.14 2.73 -15.30
N PHE A 297 -6.29 3.89 -14.66
CA PHE A 297 -5.27 4.95 -14.69
C PHE A 297 -4.00 4.51 -13.97
N VAL A 298 -4.11 3.96 -12.77
CA VAL A 298 -2.96 3.43 -12.01
C VAL A 298 -2.26 2.30 -12.79
N LYS A 299 -3.02 1.38 -13.38
CA LYS A 299 -2.48 0.30 -14.21
C LYS A 299 -1.65 0.82 -15.40
N SER A 300 -2.00 2.00 -15.95
CA SER A 300 -1.36 2.56 -17.14
C SER A 300 0.12 2.94 -16.92
N PHE A 301 0.53 3.21 -15.68
CA PHE A 301 1.92 3.51 -15.34
C PHE A 301 2.87 2.30 -15.44
N GLY A 302 2.34 1.08 -15.58
CA GLY A 302 3.20 -0.09 -15.79
C GLY A 302 4.00 -0.54 -14.55
N MET A 303 3.67 -0.04 -13.36
CA MET A 303 4.39 -0.37 -12.12
C MET A 303 3.92 -1.68 -11.48
N PRO A 304 4.77 -2.34 -10.66
CA PRO A 304 4.32 -3.38 -9.75
C PRO A 304 3.19 -2.86 -8.86
N THR A 305 2.03 -3.50 -8.88
CA THR A 305 0.85 -3.00 -8.15
C THR A 305 0.21 -4.09 -7.29
N LEU A 306 0.07 -3.81 -5.99
CA LEU A 306 -0.79 -4.57 -5.08
C LEU A 306 -2.15 -3.89 -5.05
N VAL A 307 -3.21 -4.60 -5.42
CA VAL A 307 -4.60 -4.12 -5.42
C VAL A 307 -5.34 -4.80 -4.29
N LEU A 308 -5.96 -4.02 -3.43
CA LEU A 308 -6.63 -4.48 -2.22
C LEU A 308 -8.11 -4.13 -2.25
N GLY A 309 -8.89 -4.79 -1.38
CA GLY A 309 -10.28 -4.42 -1.11
C GLY A 309 -10.38 -3.13 -0.30
N GLY A 310 -11.20 -3.17 0.75
CA GLY A 310 -11.54 -2.01 1.55
C GLY A 310 -12.96 -2.06 2.08
N GLY A 311 -13.57 -0.91 2.36
CA GLY A 311 -14.98 -0.79 2.72
C GLY A 311 -15.95 -1.24 1.61
N GLY A 312 -17.24 -1.00 1.82
CA GLY A 312 -18.31 -1.36 0.89
C GLY A 312 -19.39 -2.24 1.53
N TYR A 313 -20.58 -1.68 1.68
CA TYR A 313 -21.64 -2.19 2.54
C TYR A 313 -22.92 -2.52 1.77
N THR A 314 -23.01 -2.11 0.50
CA THR A 314 -23.94 -2.69 -0.48
C THR A 314 -23.26 -3.85 -1.22
N MET A 315 -23.27 -5.05 -0.63
CA MET A 315 -22.49 -6.24 -1.06
C MET A 315 -22.58 -6.54 -2.57
N ARG A 316 -23.77 -6.43 -3.17
CA ARG A 316 -23.97 -6.68 -4.62
C ARG A 316 -23.19 -5.69 -5.50
N ASN A 317 -23.08 -4.42 -5.09
CA ASN A 317 -22.36 -3.39 -5.85
C ASN A 317 -20.84 -3.57 -5.69
N VAL A 318 -20.40 -3.97 -4.49
CA VAL A 318 -19.00 -4.33 -4.22
C VAL A 318 -18.58 -5.51 -5.12
N ALA A 319 -19.38 -6.58 -5.13
CA ALA A 319 -19.10 -7.77 -5.94
C ALA A 319 -19.00 -7.45 -7.43
N ARG A 320 -19.96 -6.67 -7.95
CA ARG A 320 -19.96 -6.15 -9.33
C ARG A 320 -18.67 -5.40 -9.65
N THR A 321 -18.32 -4.45 -8.79
CA THR A 321 -17.19 -3.54 -9.03
C THR A 321 -15.85 -4.25 -8.95
N TRP A 322 -15.58 -5.04 -7.92
CA TRP A 322 -14.34 -5.78 -7.81
C TRP A 322 -14.18 -6.84 -8.91
N ALA A 323 -15.26 -7.48 -9.35
CA ALA A 323 -15.21 -8.38 -10.50
C ALA A 323 -14.87 -7.62 -11.81
N PHE A 324 -15.47 -6.46 -12.02
CA PHE A 324 -15.19 -5.61 -13.17
C PHE A 324 -13.75 -5.08 -13.16
N GLU A 325 -13.25 -4.62 -12.01
CA GLU A 325 -11.87 -4.17 -11.83
C GLU A 325 -10.86 -5.29 -12.03
N THR A 326 -11.16 -6.51 -11.58
CA THR A 326 -10.35 -7.69 -11.90
C THR A 326 -10.29 -7.89 -13.42
N GLY A 327 -11.42 -7.74 -14.13
CA GLY A 327 -11.48 -7.74 -15.59
C GLY A 327 -10.57 -6.67 -16.21
N VAL A 328 -10.61 -5.43 -15.71
CA VAL A 328 -9.74 -4.33 -16.15
C VAL A 328 -8.26 -4.68 -15.94
N LEU A 329 -7.90 -5.26 -14.80
CA LEU A 329 -6.51 -5.62 -14.45
C LEU A 329 -5.96 -6.70 -15.39
N VAL A 330 -6.73 -7.75 -15.68
CA VAL A 330 -6.32 -8.83 -16.61
C VAL A 330 -6.51 -8.47 -18.10
N GLY A 331 -7.10 -7.32 -18.40
CA GLY A 331 -7.43 -6.92 -19.77
C GLY A 331 -8.51 -7.80 -20.42
N LYS A 332 -9.55 -8.12 -19.66
CA LYS A 332 -10.76 -8.80 -20.14
C LYS A 332 -11.92 -7.81 -20.16
N GLU A 333 -12.55 -7.70 -21.31
CA GLU A 333 -13.84 -7.03 -21.43
C GLU A 333 -14.93 -7.93 -20.83
N MET A 334 -15.75 -7.34 -19.96
CA MET A 334 -16.79 -8.03 -19.21
C MET A 334 -18.15 -7.70 -19.83
N GLU A 335 -18.94 -8.72 -20.11
CA GLU A 335 -20.28 -8.53 -20.68
C GLU A 335 -21.22 -7.82 -19.68
N PRO A 336 -22.11 -6.93 -20.15
CA PRO A 336 -23.04 -6.22 -19.27
C PRO A 336 -24.01 -7.14 -18.51
N THR A 337 -24.39 -8.26 -19.12
CA THR A 337 -25.29 -9.26 -18.53
C THR A 337 -24.53 -10.18 -17.59
N LEU A 338 -25.04 -10.38 -16.38
CA LEU A 338 -24.39 -11.28 -15.42
C LEU A 338 -24.51 -12.74 -15.87
N PRO A 339 -23.42 -13.53 -15.80
CA PRO A 339 -23.51 -14.97 -15.95
C PRO A 339 -24.25 -15.57 -14.77
N PHE A 340 -24.95 -16.67 -15.01
CA PHE A 340 -25.57 -17.45 -13.94
C PHE A 340 -24.51 -17.89 -12.92
N ASN A 341 -24.84 -17.78 -11.64
CA ASN A 341 -23.96 -18.13 -10.53
C ASN A 341 -24.79 -18.51 -9.31
N GLU A 342 -24.14 -19.08 -8.28
CA GLU A 342 -24.79 -19.52 -7.04
C GLU A 342 -25.60 -18.41 -6.34
N TYR A 343 -25.20 -17.15 -6.51
CA TYR A 343 -25.79 -15.99 -5.85
C TYR A 343 -26.59 -15.10 -6.82
N TYR A 344 -27.03 -15.65 -7.95
CA TYR A 344 -27.62 -14.89 -9.04
C TYR A 344 -28.81 -14.01 -8.60
N GLU A 345 -29.61 -14.52 -7.67
CA GLU A 345 -30.79 -13.83 -7.12
C GLU A 345 -30.45 -12.53 -6.36
N TYR A 346 -29.23 -12.39 -5.83
CA TYR A 346 -28.79 -11.15 -5.15
C TYR A 346 -28.71 -9.94 -6.09
N TYR A 347 -28.66 -10.19 -7.40
CA TYR A 347 -28.52 -9.17 -8.44
C TYR A 347 -29.84 -8.84 -9.14
N GLY A 348 -30.97 -9.32 -8.60
CA GLY A 348 -32.28 -8.91 -9.08
C GLY A 348 -32.57 -7.43 -8.80
N PRO A 349 -33.46 -6.79 -9.59
CA PRO A 349 -34.25 -7.37 -10.68
C PRO A 349 -33.58 -7.28 -12.06
N ASP A 350 -32.45 -6.58 -12.20
CA ASP A 350 -31.84 -6.23 -13.47
C ASP A 350 -30.84 -7.26 -14.00
N TYR A 351 -30.15 -7.97 -13.10
CA TYR A 351 -29.15 -8.99 -13.44
C TYR A 351 -28.03 -8.46 -14.36
N GLU A 352 -27.74 -7.16 -14.25
CA GLU A 352 -26.64 -6.49 -14.95
C GLU A 352 -25.42 -6.35 -14.03
N LEU A 353 -24.23 -6.28 -14.63
CA LEU A 353 -22.97 -6.00 -13.93
C LEU A 353 -22.89 -4.56 -13.43
N ASP A 354 -23.66 -3.66 -14.03
CA ASP A 354 -23.49 -2.22 -13.85
C ASP A 354 -23.89 -1.74 -12.44
N VAL A 355 -23.17 -0.73 -11.94
CA VAL A 355 -23.54 0.04 -10.74
C VAL A 355 -23.69 1.47 -11.18
N ARG A 356 -24.93 1.96 -11.25
CA ARG A 356 -25.27 3.27 -11.80
C ARG A 356 -25.17 4.36 -10.75
N SER A 357 -24.77 5.55 -11.19
CA SER A 357 -24.90 6.77 -10.39
C SER A 357 -26.39 7.09 -10.17
N SER A 358 -26.67 7.66 -9.00
CA SER A 358 -27.99 8.14 -8.60
C SER A 358 -28.21 9.60 -9.04
N ASN A 359 -29.40 10.13 -8.81
CA ASN A 359 -29.74 11.54 -9.02
C ASN A 359 -29.33 12.45 -7.83
N MET A 360 -28.46 11.99 -6.94
CA MET A 360 -27.89 12.77 -5.83
C MET A 360 -27.19 14.04 -6.35
N GLU A 361 -27.35 15.15 -5.64
CA GLU A 361 -26.68 16.40 -5.96
C GLU A 361 -25.19 16.34 -5.57
N ASN A 362 -24.32 16.81 -6.47
CA ASN A 362 -22.89 16.88 -6.21
C ASN A 362 -22.54 18.18 -5.47
N ALA A 363 -22.20 18.08 -4.18
CA ALA A 363 -21.87 19.22 -3.33
C ALA A 363 -20.44 19.77 -3.55
N ASN A 364 -19.68 19.19 -4.49
CA ASN A 364 -18.31 19.55 -4.80
C ASN A 364 -18.29 20.54 -5.98
N SER A 365 -18.29 21.84 -5.68
CA SER A 365 -18.16 22.86 -6.73
C SER A 365 -16.79 22.82 -7.39
N LYS A 366 -16.72 23.19 -8.68
CA LYS A 366 -15.44 23.25 -9.42
C LYS A 366 -14.41 24.12 -8.72
N ASP A 367 -14.81 25.30 -8.24
CA ASP A 367 -13.91 26.21 -7.53
C ASP A 367 -13.37 25.62 -6.23
N TYR A 368 -14.17 24.82 -5.52
CA TYR A 368 -13.73 24.11 -4.31
C TYR A 368 -12.65 23.09 -4.65
N LEU A 369 -12.90 22.25 -5.66
CA LEU A 369 -11.98 21.19 -6.08
C LEU A 369 -10.69 21.73 -6.69
N GLU A 370 -10.77 22.79 -7.51
CA GLU A 370 -9.59 23.43 -8.08
C GLU A 370 -8.68 24.02 -7.02
N LYS A 371 -9.23 24.64 -5.97
CA LYS A 371 -8.43 25.17 -4.84
C LYS A 371 -7.67 24.07 -4.12
N ILE A 372 -8.33 22.95 -3.82
CA ILE A 372 -7.69 21.79 -3.17
C ILE A 372 -6.60 21.21 -4.08
N LYS A 373 -6.93 20.97 -5.35
CA LYS A 373 -5.99 20.42 -6.33
C LYS A 373 -4.74 21.29 -6.48
N ILE A 374 -4.88 22.61 -6.57
CA ILE A 374 -3.75 23.54 -6.64
C ILE A 374 -2.88 23.40 -5.39
N GLN A 375 -3.48 23.43 -4.20
CA GLN A 375 -2.75 23.31 -2.94
C GLN A 375 -2.01 21.97 -2.81
N VAL A 376 -2.64 20.87 -3.21
CA VAL A 376 -2.04 19.54 -3.24
C VAL A 376 -0.83 19.51 -4.18
N ILE A 377 -0.98 20.02 -5.40
CA ILE A 377 0.12 20.06 -6.38
C ILE A 377 1.25 20.98 -5.90
N GLU A 378 0.95 22.08 -5.22
CA GLU A 378 1.96 22.94 -4.59
C GLU A 378 2.73 22.24 -3.47
N ASN A 379 2.07 21.37 -2.70
CA ASN A 379 2.75 20.56 -1.69
C ASN A 379 3.62 19.48 -2.34
N LEU A 380 3.15 18.81 -3.40
CA LEU A 380 3.92 17.83 -4.17
C LEU A 380 5.17 18.42 -4.82
N LYS A 381 5.11 19.67 -5.29
CA LYS A 381 6.30 20.37 -5.80
C LYS A 381 7.44 20.48 -4.78
N LYS A 382 7.13 20.41 -3.47
CA LYS A 382 8.14 20.46 -2.39
C LYS A 382 8.80 19.11 -2.16
N THR A 383 8.22 18.01 -2.64
CA THR A 383 8.87 16.69 -2.67
C THR A 383 9.72 16.50 -3.92
N ALA A 384 9.74 17.49 -4.83
CA ALA A 384 10.59 17.44 -6.00
C ALA A 384 12.04 17.33 -5.56
N HIS A 385 12.70 16.28 -6.02
CA HIS A 385 14.14 16.15 -5.91
C HIS A 385 14.77 17.38 -6.57
N ALA A 386 15.73 18.03 -5.91
CA ALA A 386 16.58 18.98 -6.61
C ALA A 386 17.15 18.24 -7.84
N PRO A 387 17.07 18.80 -9.07
CA PRO A 387 17.76 18.21 -10.20
C PRO A 387 19.20 18.06 -9.75
N SER A 388 19.65 16.80 -9.67
CA SER A 388 20.94 16.37 -9.11
C SER A 388 21.94 17.51 -9.19
N VAL A 389 22.17 18.19 -8.07
CA VAL A 389 23.38 18.98 -7.94
C VAL A 389 24.47 17.96 -8.20
N GLN A 390 25.22 18.14 -9.29
CA GLN A 390 26.53 17.52 -9.41
C GLN A 390 27.29 17.99 -8.17
N MET A 391 27.29 17.18 -7.11
CA MET A 391 28.05 17.42 -5.91
C MET A 391 29.50 17.10 -6.25
N THR A 392 30.17 18.06 -6.87
CA THR A 392 31.55 18.36 -6.52
C THR A 392 31.50 19.61 -5.64
N ASP A 393 31.50 19.41 -4.33
CA ASP A 393 32.54 20.01 -3.49
C ASP A 393 32.63 19.17 -2.23
N VAL A 394 33.73 18.44 -2.12
CA VAL A 394 34.06 17.64 -0.94
C VAL A 394 34.41 18.64 0.17
N PRO A 395 33.93 18.47 1.42
CA PRO A 395 34.29 19.38 2.50
C PRO A 395 35.81 19.50 2.61
N ARG A 396 36.38 20.71 2.49
CA ARG A 396 37.82 21.03 2.70
C ARG A 396 38.27 20.96 4.16
N THR A 397 37.64 20.08 4.93
CA THR A 397 37.96 19.88 6.34
C THR A 397 38.00 18.39 6.58
N THR A 398 39.21 17.90 6.86
CA THR A 398 39.45 16.54 7.31
C THR A 398 38.87 16.34 8.71
N LEU A 399 38.58 15.09 9.07
CA LEU A 399 37.94 14.69 10.34
C LEU A 399 38.70 15.16 11.61
N THR A 400 39.92 15.67 11.45
CA THR A 400 40.80 16.21 12.48
C THR A 400 40.74 17.73 12.62
N GLY A 401 39.95 18.45 11.81
CA GLY A 401 39.78 19.91 11.90
C GLY A 401 40.96 20.71 11.35
N ALA A 402 41.86 20.08 10.60
CA ALA A 402 42.95 20.74 9.89
C ALA A 402 42.45 21.24 8.51
N THR A 403 42.93 22.40 8.08
CA THR A 403 42.64 22.96 6.77
C THR A 403 43.60 22.40 5.73
N ASP A 404 43.21 22.40 4.44
CA ASP A 404 44.10 21.96 3.34
C ASP A 404 45.45 22.72 3.32
N GLU A 405 45.51 23.93 3.89
CA GLU A 405 46.75 24.71 4.06
C GLU A 405 47.67 24.13 5.15
N ASP A 406 47.12 23.58 6.23
CA ASP A 406 47.90 22.97 7.31
C ASP A 406 48.56 21.66 6.87
N ASP A 407 47.85 20.85 6.08
CA ASP A 407 48.37 19.59 5.55
C ASP A 407 49.50 19.83 4.54
N ALA A 408 49.37 20.86 3.69
CA ALA A 408 50.40 21.28 2.74
C ALA A 408 51.67 21.80 3.45
N ILE A 409 51.54 22.56 4.54
CA ILE A 409 52.68 23.01 5.34
C ILE A 409 53.44 21.83 5.94
N LEU A 410 52.73 20.83 6.45
CA LEU A 410 53.36 19.64 7.00
C LEU A 410 54.06 18.81 5.89
N ASP A 411 53.52 18.78 4.66
CA ASP A 411 54.13 18.06 3.54
C ASP A 411 55.42 18.76 3.10
N ASP A 412 55.41 20.09 3.02
CA ASP A 412 56.62 20.88 2.74
C ASP A 412 57.70 20.69 3.82
N MET A 413 57.31 20.60 5.11
CA MET A 413 58.24 20.33 6.21
C MET A 413 58.83 18.91 6.15
N ASP A 414 58.02 17.89 5.83
CA ASP A 414 58.48 16.50 5.67
C ASP A 414 59.42 16.35 4.45
N GLU A 415 59.16 17.05 3.34
CA GLU A 415 60.08 17.11 2.20
C GLU A 415 61.40 17.83 2.53
N ASP A 416 61.35 18.88 3.36
CA ASP A 416 62.55 19.63 3.75
C ASP A 416 63.47 18.85 4.70
N ASP A 417 62.90 18.06 5.61
CA ASP A 417 63.64 17.24 6.57
C ASP A 417 64.19 15.94 5.93
N ASN A 418 63.56 15.45 4.86
CA ASN A 418 63.88 14.17 4.22
C ASN A 418 64.35 14.28 2.76
N LYS A 419 65.15 15.30 2.45
CA LYS A 419 65.64 15.65 1.09
C LYS A 419 66.27 14.53 0.25
N ASP A 420 66.83 13.50 0.88
CA ASP A 420 67.48 12.37 0.19
C ASP A 420 66.57 11.15 -0.02
N THR A 421 65.28 11.26 0.34
CA THR A 421 64.32 10.14 0.28
C THR A 421 63.33 10.37 -0.86
N ARG A 422 63.33 9.49 -1.87
CA ARG A 422 62.50 9.65 -3.07
C ARG A 422 60.98 9.61 -2.78
N HIS A 423 60.57 8.88 -1.75
CA HIS A 423 59.21 8.91 -1.20
C HIS A 423 59.27 8.91 0.32
N THR A 424 58.62 9.88 0.97
CA THR A 424 58.51 9.92 2.43
C THR A 424 57.43 8.96 2.92
N LYS A 425 57.49 8.55 4.19
CA LYS A 425 56.53 7.62 4.78
C LYS A 425 55.11 8.19 4.79
N ARG A 426 54.97 9.50 5.00
CA ARG A 426 53.69 10.19 4.95
C ARG A 426 53.08 10.18 3.54
N ARG A 427 53.91 10.34 2.49
CA ARG A 427 53.49 10.18 1.09
C ARG A 427 53.01 8.76 0.77
N TRP A 428 53.65 7.75 1.33
CA TRP A 428 53.22 6.35 1.19
C TRP A 428 51.89 6.08 1.89
N ASP A 429 51.70 6.60 3.11
CA ASP A 429 50.47 6.41 3.89
C ASP A 429 49.25 7.12 3.28
N GLN A 430 49.46 8.21 2.51
CA GLN A 430 48.41 8.89 1.74
C GLN A 430 48.10 8.24 0.38
N HIS A 431 48.95 7.33 -0.11
CA HIS A 431 48.77 6.72 -1.41
C HIS A 431 47.70 5.63 -1.35
N ILE A 432 46.52 5.91 -1.89
CA ILE A 432 45.41 4.95 -1.97
C ILE A 432 45.34 4.44 -3.42
N THR A 433 45.94 3.28 -3.69
CA THR A 433 45.72 2.56 -4.96
C THR A 433 44.40 1.79 -4.89
N ARG A 434 43.57 1.91 -5.93
CA ARG A 434 42.42 1.01 -6.13
C ARG A 434 42.92 -0.31 -6.70
N ASP A 435 42.42 -1.44 -6.20
CA ASP A 435 42.86 -2.80 -6.58
C ASP A 435 42.65 -3.15 -8.08
N ASP A 436 41.90 -2.31 -8.77
CA ASP A 436 41.38 -2.45 -10.13
C ASP A 436 42.03 -1.51 -11.16
N GLU A 437 42.97 -0.63 -10.78
CA GLU A 437 43.78 0.16 -11.72
C GLU A 437 45.15 -0.49 -11.99
N LEU A 438 45.47 -0.68 -13.27
CA LEU A 438 46.76 -1.22 -13.74
C LEU A 438 47.68 -0.04 -14.11
N ASP A 439 48.60 0.32 -13.22
CA ASP A 439 49.58 1.39 -13.47
C ASP A 439 50.56 1.04 -14.60
N GLU A 440 51.01 2.08 -15.31
CA GLU A 440 52.06 1.99 -16.32
C GLU A 440 53.41 1.81 -15.60
N SER A 441 54.09 0.69 -15.81
CA SER A 441 55.43 0.48 -15.25
C SER A 441 56.43 1.49 -15.86
N GLU A 442 57.41 1.97 -15.08
CA GLU A 442 58.46 2.91 -15.53
C GLU A 442 59.17 2.45 -16.82
N ASP A 443 59.30 1.13 -17.01
CA ASP A 443 59.88 0.49 -18.20
C ASP A 443 59.08 0.77 -19.50
N GLU A 444 57.76 0.97 -19.41
CA GLU A 444 56.88 1.30 -20.54
C GLU A 444 57.00 2.77 -20.94
N GLU A 445 57.25 3.66 -19.97
CA GLU A 445 57.45 5.09 -20.19
C GLU A 445 58.80 5.36 -20.88
N GLU A 446 59.88 4.70 -20.43
CA GLU A 446 61.20 4.82 -21.04
C GLU A 446 61.24 4.19 -22.45
N SER A 447 60.50 3.09 -22.66
CA SER A 447 60.34 2.47 -23.99
C SER A 447 59.57 3.34 -24.97
N ARG A 448 58.56 4.09 -24.51
CA ARG A 448 57.83 5.10 -25.30
C ARG A 448 58.74 6.28 -25.67
N ALA A 449 59.55 6.75 -24.72
CA ALA A 449 60.52 7.81 -24.97
C ALA A 449 61.57 7.39 -26.02
N ASN A 450 61.93 6.11 -26.07
CA ASN A 450 62.83 5.53 -27.07
C ASN A 450 62.13 5.12 -28.40
N GLY A 451 60.86 5.50 -28.59
CA GLY A 451 60.16 5.36 -29.88
C GLY A 451 59.56 3.98 -30.15
N VAL A 452 59.53 3.08 -29.17
CA VAL A 452 58.89 1.76 -29.29
C VAL A 452 57.39 1.92 -29.06
N ARG A 453 56.56 1.48 -30.02
CA ARG A 453 55.09 1.52 -29.91
C ARG A 453 54.54 0.13 -29.59
N PRO A 454 53.57 0.00 -28.67
CA PRO A 454 52.99 -1.29 -28.33
C PRO A 454 52.19 -1.88 -29.51
N GLN A 455 52.29 -3.20 -29.70
CA GLN A 455 51.42 -3.94 -30.63
C GLN A 455 50.06 -4.18 -29.98
N ASN A 456 48.98 -4.01 -30.74
CA ASN A 456 47.61 -4.22 -30.25
C ASN A 456 47.42 -5.67 -29.79
N GLY A 457 47.00 -5.85 -28.52
CA GLY A 457 46.47 -7.11 -28.00
C GLY A 457 47.24 -7.79 -26.86
N GLN A 458 48.30 -7.20 -26.31
CA GLN A 458 48.95 -7.73 -25.10
C GLN A 458 48.38 -7.12 -23.82
N VAL A 459 48.12 -7.96 -22.82
CA VAL A 459 47.61 -7.57 -21.49
C VAL A 459 48.77 -7.05 -20.63
N LYS A 460 48.60 -5.88 -20.01
CA LYS A 460 49.56 -5.27 -19.06
C LYS A 460 49.85 -6.25 -17.91
N ARG A 461 51.12 -6.47 -17.57
CA ARG A 461 51.53 -7.32 -16.43
C ARG A 461 51.59 -6.50 -15.15
N ARG A 462 51.24 -7.12 -14.02
CA ARG A 462 51.40 -6.53 -12.66
C ARG A 462 52.89 -6.42 -12.30
N ASN A 463 53.28 -5.28 -11.76
CA ASN A 463 54.59 -5.09 -11.12
C ASN A 463 54.71 -5.95 -9.86
N ILE A 464 55.79 -6.73 -9.76
CA ILE A 464 56.06 -7.65 -8.64
C ILE A 464 56.98 -7.03 -7.57
N MET A 465 57.46 -5.81 -7.78
CA MET A 465 58.51 -5.20 -6.96
C MET A 465 58.04 -4.61 -5.62
N ASP A 466 56.72 -4.51 -5.37
CA ASP A 466 56.19 -3.85 -4.16
C ASP A 466 55.88 -4.79 -2.98
N TYR A 467 56.31 -6.05 -3.03
CA TYR A 467 56.27 -6.91 -1.84
C TYR A 467 57.63 -6.91 -1.13
N GLN A 468 57.69 -6.27 0.06
CA GLN A 468 58.74 -6.54 1.03
C GLN A 468 58.64 -7.99 1.50
N ASN A 469 59.44 -8.88 0.90
CA ASN A 469 59.59 -10.24 1.38
C ASN A 469 60.64 -10.27 2.51
N ALA A 470 60.20 -10.46 3.74
CA ALA A 470 61.06 -10.38 4.93
C ALA A 470 62.10 -11.52 5.06
N ASN A 471 62.23 -12.43 4.07
CA ASN A 471 63.06 -13.65 4.21
C ASN A 471 63.89 -14.07 2.98
N THR A 472 64.12 -13.24 1.97
CA THR A 472 64.92 -13.66 0.80
C THR A 472 66.42 -13.37 0.95
N VAL A 473 67.18 -14.43 1.18
CA VAL A 473 68.65 -14.49 1.08
C VAL A 473 69.10 -14.48 -0.39
N ALA A 474 70.19 -13.76 -0.65
CA ALA A 474 70.78 -13.55 -1.97
C ALA A 474 71.31 -14.84 -2.62
N SER A 475 71.01 -15.05 -3.90
CA SER A 475 71.90 -15.77 -4.84
C SER A 475 71.46 -15.62 -6.30
N ASP A 476 72.46 -15.37 -7.14
CA ASP A 476 72.47 -15.27 -8.60
C ASP A 476 71.93 -16.50 -9.38
N VAL A 477 71.75 -16.29 -10.70
CA VAL A 477 71.97 -17.22 -11.84
C VAL A 477 70.74 -17.71 -12.65
N GLU A 478 70.71 -17.23 -13.91
CA GLU A 478 70.37 -17.85 -15.23
C GLU A 478 68.97 -18.46 -15.56
N MET A 479 68.36 -17.85 -16.58
CA MET A 479 67.97 -18.41 -17.90
C MET A 479 67.12 -19.70 -18.01
N ASP A 480 65.98 -19.55 -18.72
CA ASP A 480 65.57 -20.30 -19.93
C ASP A 480 64.22 -21.08 -19.94
N SER A 481 63.48 -20.83 -21.02
CA SER A 481 62.48 -21.63 -21.76
C SER A 481 61.24 -22.27 -21.10
N GLY A 482 60.06 -21.87 -21.59
CA GLY A 482 59.28 -22.73 -22.50
C GLY A 482 58.27 -23.76 -21.95
N LEU A 483 57.00 -23.58 -22.40
CA LEU A 483 55.91 -24.55 -22.64
C LEU A 483 54.69 -24.66 -21.68
N VAL A 484 53.53 -24.32 -22.28
CA VAL A 484 52.22 -25.01 -22.36
C VAL A 484 51.29 -25.09 -21.13
N THR A 485 50.14 -24.43 -21.27
CA THR A 485 48.89 -24.60 -20.51
C THR A 485 48.08 -25.82 -20.97
N PRO A 486 47.45 -26.59 -20.05
CA PRO A 486 46.30 -27.43 -20.35
C PRO A 486 44.97 -26.82 -19.86
N GLU A 487 43.93 -26.99 -20.67
CA GLU A 487 42.53 -26.68 -20.36
C GLU A 487 41.93 -27.72 -19.38
N GLY A 488 41.21 -27.26 -18.36
CA GLY A 488 40.40 -28.08 -17.46
C GLY A 488 38.91 -27.78 -17.64
N ARG A 489 38.14 -28.80 -18.06
CA ARG A 489 36.66 -28.83 -18.04
C ARG A 489 36.16 -29.08 -16.61
N ASN A 490 35.08 -28.40 -16.22
CA ASN A 490 34.27 -28.77 -15.06
C ASN A 490 32.89 -29.24 -15.52
N GLU A 491 32.59 -30.51 -15.27
CA GLU A 491 31.26 -31.13 -15.34
C GLU A 491 30.67 -31.19 -13.93
N VAL A 492 29.63 -30.41 -13.66
CA VAL A 492 28.61 -30.69 -12.63
C VAL A 492 27.46 -29.69 -12.83
N ASP A 493 26.34 -30.11 -13.44
CA ASP A 493 25.01 -29.53 -13.19
C ASP A 493 23.80 -30.24 -13.88
N ASP A 494 23.89 -31.53 -14.24
CA ASP A 494 22.76 -32.22 -14.92
C ASP A 494 21.86 -33.06 -13.99
N ALA A 495 22.18 -33.21 -12.70
CA ALA A 495 21.40 -34.09 -11.81
C ALA A 495 20.24 -33.39 -11.09
N VAL A 496 20.32 -32.07 -10.86
CA VAL A 496 19.31 -31.33 -10.08
C VAL A 496 18.14 -30.87 -10.97
N THR A 497 18.39 -30.67 -12.26
CA THR A 497 17.39 -30.21 -13.23
C THR A 497 16.45 -31.34 -13.68
N ALA A 498 16.88 -32.60 -13.63
CA ALA A 498 16.08 -33.77 -14.04
C ALA A 498 15.04 -34.21 -12.99
N MET A 499 15.32 -34.03 -11.70
CA MET A 499 14.39 -34.41 -10.63
C MET A 499 13.19 -33.47 -10.51
N ALA A 500 13.35 -32.19 -10.89
CA ALA A 500 12.27 -31.20 -10.85
C ALA A 500 11.29 -31.31 -12.03
N THR A 501 11.70 -31.93 -13.14
CA THR A 501 10.84 -32.14 -14.33
C THR A 501 9.99 -33.41 -14.22
N GLU A 502 10.46 -34.44 -13.53
CA GLU A 502 9.69 -35.68 -13.30
C GLU A 502 8.52 -35.47 -12.31
N ALA A 503 8.75 -34.75 -11.21
CA ALA A 503 7.71 -34.49 -10.20
C ALA A 503 6.53 -33.65 -10.74
N ASN A 504 6.77 -32.80 -11.75
CA ASN A 504 5.72 -31.99 -12.39
C ASN A 504 4.95 -32.77 -13.48
N ALA A 505 5.50 -33.87 -14.00
CA ALA A 505 4.82 -34.70 -14.99
C ALA A 505 3.79 -35.64 -14.34
N GLU A 506 4.08 -36.16 -13.15
CA GLU A 506 3.17 -37.06 -12.41
C GLU A 506 1.90 -36.36 -11.91
N VAL A 507 2.03 -35.12 -11.40
CA VAL A 507 0.87 -34.33 -10.94
C VAL A 507 -0.09 -33.97 -12.08
N ASN A 508 0.44 -33.76 -13.29
CA ASN A 508 -0.37 -33.48 -14.48
C ASN A 508 -1.07 -34.73 -15.04
N ALA A 509 -0.52 -35.93 -14.81
CA ALA A 509 -1.12 -37.18 -15.24
C ALA A 509 -2.34 -37.56 -14.36
N GLU A 510 -2.24 -37.38 -13.04
CA GLU A 510 -3.36 -37.65 -12.10
C GLU A 510 -4.58 -36.74 -12.35
N LEU A 511 -4.35 -35.50 -12.80
CA LEU A 511 -5.40 -34.53 -13.09
C LEU A 511 -6.15 -34.84 -14.40
N MET A 512 -5.49 -35.49 -15.35
CA MET A 512 -6.10 -35.94 -16.61
C MET A 512 -6.93 -37.22 -16.41
N GLU A 513 -6.51 -38.12 -15.51
CA GLU A 513 -7.23 -39.36 -15.21
C GLU A 513 -8.52 -39.11 -14.41
N LYS A 514 -8.56 -38.08 -13.56
CA LYS A 514 -9.81 -37.64 -12.90
C LYS A 514 -10.82 -37.04 -13.88
N LYS A 515 -10.36 -36.52 -15.03
CA LYS A 515 -11.22 -35.89 -16.04
C LYS A 515 -11.85 -36.90 -17.01
N THR A 516 -11.23 -38.06 -17.20
CA THR A 516 -11.75 -39.14 -18.05
C THR A 516 -12.80 -40.00 -17.35
N LEU A 517 -12.83 -40.02 -16.02
CA LEU A 517 -13.84 -40.76 -15.23
C LEU A 517 -15.19 -40.02 -15.15
N ASP A 518 -15.22 -38.69 -15.20
CA ASP A 518 -16.47 -37.91 -15.23
C ASP A 518 -17.10 -37.80 -16.64
N ALA A 519 -16.34 -38.08 -17.70
CA ALA A 519 -16.81 -37.99 -19.09
C ALA A 519 -17.52 -39.25 -19.60
N THR A 520 -17.56 -40.35 -18.84
CA THR A 520 -18.16 -41.63 -19.25
C THR A 520 -19.56 -41.90 -18.67
N ALA A 521 -20.16 -40.94 -17.96
CA ALA A 521 -21.51 -41.07 -17.40
C ALA A 521 -22.61 -40.36 -18.21
N ALA A 522 -22.31 -39.78 -19.37
CA ALA A 522 -23.31 -39.06 -20.17
C ALA A 522 -23.14 -39.31 -21.66
N GLU A 523 -23.61 -40.48 -22.15
CA GLU A 523 -24.14 -40.62 -23.51
C GLU A 523 -24.87 -41.96 -23.70
N SER A 524 -26.20 -41.93 -23.71
CA SER A 524 -27.02 -42.86 -24.49
C SER A 524 -28.44 -42.31 -24.69
N GLY A 525 -28.85 -42.11 -25.95
CA GLY A 525 -30.26 -42.22 -26.35
C GLY A 525 -30.88 -41.07 -27.16
N GLU A 526 -30.92 -41.22 -28.47
CA GLU A 526 -31.56 -40.38 -29.49
C GLU A 526 -33.12 -40.38 -29.50
N VAL A 527 -33.70 -39.19 -29.76
CA VAL A 527 -34.80 -38.78 -30.70
C VAL A 527 -36.15 -39.56 -30.83
N GLY A 528 -37.23 -38.96 -30.25
CA GLY A 528 -38.63 -38.70 -30.75
C GLY A 528 -39.57 -39.82 -31.29
N PRO A 529 -40.90 -39.59 -31.55
CA PRO A 529 -41.80 -38.45 -31.25
C PRO A 529 -43.24 -38.81 -30.72
N SER A 530 -43.98 -37.76 -30.27
CA SER A 530 -45.46 -37.56 -30.20
C SER A 530 -46.46 -38.60 -29.61
N ASN A 531 -47.27 -38.15 -28.63
CA ASN A 531 -48.74 -38.29 -28.46
C ASN A 531 -49.19 -38.55 -27.00
N ALA A 532 -50.12 -37.72 -26.51
CA ALA A 532 -51.02 -37.97 -25.37
C ALA A 532 -52.06 -39.07 -25.75
N PRO A 533 -52.88 -39.71 -24.86
CA PRO A 533 -53.40 -39.17 -23.58
C PRO A 533 -53.66 -40.14 -22.38
N SER A 534 -53.95 -39.52 -21.21
CA SER A 534 -54.99 -39.86 -20.20
C SER A 534 -54.82 -40.93 -19.10
N ARG A 535 -55.24 -40.49 -17.88
CA ARG A 535 -55.71 -41.18 -16.65
C ARG A 535 -54.68 -41.96 -15.81
N ALA A 536 -54.78 -42.07 -14.49
CA ALA A 536 -55.40 -41.36 -13.36
C ALA A 536 -55.03 -42.21 -12.13
N HIS A 537 -54.58 -41.61 -11.02
CA HIS A 537 -55.00 -41.92 -9.63
C HIS A 537 -54.14 -41.15 -8.59
N SER A 538 -54.78 -40.11 -8.04
CA SER A 538 -54.80 -39.65 -6.64
C SER A 538 -53.84 -40.28 -5.61
N VAL A 539 -53.10 -39.45 -4.85
CA VAL A 539 -53.36 -39.07 -3.43
C VAL A 539 -52.70 -37.69 -3.12
N LYS A 540 -53.46 -36.79 -2.47
CA LYS A 540 -53.06 -35.56 -1.73
C LYS A 540 -53.56 -35.74 -0.26
N PRO A 541 -53.10 -35.02 0.80
CA PRO A 541 -52.91 -33.55 0.94
C PRO A 541 -51.60 -33.18 1.70
N ALA A 542 -51.19 -31.95 2.03
CA ALA A 542 -51.86 -30.69 2.41
C ALA A 542 -50.93 -29.47 2.19
N VAL A 543 -51.51 -28.27 2.24
CA VAL A 543 -50.90 -26.94 2.06
C VAL A 543 -51.26 -26.06 3.28
N ASP A 544 -50.63 -24.89 3.38
CA ASP A 544 -50.66 -23.80 4.38
C ASP A 544 -49.53 -23.85 5.43
N THR A 545 -48.78 -22.78 5.73
CA THR A 545 -48.97 -21.32 5.50
C THR A 545 -47.65 -20.57 5.74
N ASP A 546 -47.59 -19.36 5.16
CA ASP A 546 -46.55 -18.33 5.28
C ASP A 546 -46.23 -17.88 6.71
N GLY A 547 -44.99 -17.42 6.92
CA GLY A 547 -44.48 -16.86 8.16
C GLY A 547 -43.78 -15.52 7.96
N ASP A 548 -44.53 -14.52 7.50
CA ASP A 548 -44.19 -13.10 7.69
C ASP A 548 -44.68 -12.67 9.08
N ILE A 549 -43.78 -12.17 9.93
CA ILE A 549 -44.13 -11.54 11.21
C ILE A 549 -43.99 -10.02 11.04
N ASP A 550 -45.14 -9.40 10.79
CA ASP A 550 -45.36 -7.96 10.95
C ASP A 550 -45.69 -7.67 12.42
N MET A 551 -44.87 -6.84 13.07
CA MET A 551 -45.10 -6.39 14.44
C MET A 551 -46.02 -5.17 14.44
N THR A 552 -47.32 -5.39 14.62
CA THR A 552 -48.26 -4.37 15.10
C THR A 552 -48.84 -4.83 16.44
N GLY A 553 -48.70 -3.98 17.47
CA GLY A 553 -49.23 -4.23 18.81
C GLY A 553 -50.32 -3.20 19.14
N ASP A 554 -51.53 -3.69 19.37
CA ASP A 554 -52.66 -2.93 19.92
C ASP A 554 -52.59 -2.87 21.46
N ALA A 555 -52.93 -1.70 22.02
CA ALA A 555 -53.18 -1.49 23.45
C ALA A 555 -54.69 -1.27 23.70
N LEU A 556 -55.21 -1.90 24.77
CA LEU A 556 -56.61 -1.89 25.18
C LEU A 556 -57.01 -0.68 26.04
N GLU A 557 -58.26 -0.24 25.78
CA GLU A 557 -59.31 0.33 26.65
C GLU A 557 -59.33 1.81 27.14
N ALA A 558 -60.56 2.35 27.09
CA ALA A 558 -61.00 3.75 27.14
C ALA A 558 -61.45 4.20 28.57
N PRO A 559 -61.95 5.43 28.88
CA PRO A 559 -63.05 6.15 28.19
C PRO A 559 -62.95 7.70 28.06
N ALA A 560 -63.87 8.27 27.26
CA ALA A 560 -64.01 9.68 26.87
C ALA A 560 -64.61 10.62 27.95
N PRO A 561 -64.60 11.97 27.73
CA PRO A 561 -65.77 12.60 27.11
C PRO A 561 -65.50 13.73 26.08
N LYS A 562 -66.52 14.03 25.26
CA LYS A 562 -66.64 15.03 24.17
C LYS A 562 -66.93 16.47 24.69
N PRO A 563 -67.32 17.46 23.83
CA PRO A 563 -66.56 18.18 22.80
C PRO A 563 -66.75 19.73 22.89
N GLN A 564 -65.85 20.58 22.40
CA GLN A 564 -66.24 21.93 21.93
C GLN A 564 -65.43 22.39 20.71
N THR A 565 -66.22 22.85 19.73
CA THR A 565 -65.96 23.49 18.44
C THR A 565 -65.23 24.84 18.55
N GLU A 566 -64.38 25.16 17.56
CA GLU A 566 -64.48 26.38 16.72
C GLU A 566 -63.31 26.45 15.71
N THR A 567 -63.66 26.42 14.42
CA THR A 567 -62.93 27.03 13.29
C THR A 567 -63.33 28.53 13.20
N PRO A 568 -62.81 29.41 12.29
CA PRO A 568 -61.93 29.19 11.12
C PRO A 568 -60.85 30.28 10.81
N ALA A 569 -59.98 29.93 9.85
CA ALA A 569 -59.43 30.73 8.74
C ALA A 569 -58.74 32.10 8.95
N VAL A 570 -57.54 32.24 8.36
CA VAL A 570 -57.06 33.52 7.78
C VAL A 570 -56.28 33.26 6.47
N PRO A 571 -56.51 34.04 5.41
CA PRO A 571 -55.83 33.98 4.10
C PRO A 571 -54.70 35.04 3.95
N SER A 572 -53.80 34.83 2.98
CA SER A 572 -52.92 35.87 2.36
C SER A 572 -53.76 36.89 1.55
N PRO A 573 -53.32 38.11 1.10
CA PRO A 573 -51.99 38.46 0.54
C PRO A 573 -51.52 39.98 0.61
N THR A 574 -50.45 40.30 -0.15
CA THR A 574 -50.10 41.57 -0.89
C THR A 574 -49.22 42.72 -0.32
N ALA A 575 -47.99 42.81 -0.87
CA ALA A 575 -47.31 43.90 -1.62
C ALA A 575 -47.00 45.34 -1.08
N THR A 576 -45.68 45.63 -1.04
CA THR A 576 -44.86 46.79 -1.53
C THR A 576 -45.00 48.24 -0.99
N ALA A 577 -43.90 48.79 -0.45
CA ALA A 577 -43.16 50.01 -0.90
C ALA A 577 -41.96 50.34 0.04
N GLY A 578 -40.77 50.70 -0.50
CA GLY A 578 -39.47 50.91 0.20
C GLY A 578 -39.29 52.29 0.89
N PRO A 579 -38.08 52.90 1.01
CA PRO A 579 -36.69 52.42 0.87
C PRO A 579 -35.77 52.79 2.09
N ILE A 580 -34.44 52.55 1.96
CA ILE A 580 -33.27 53.21 2.64
C ILE A 580 -32.33 52.27 3.44
N SER A 581 -31.09 52.20 2.95
CA SER A 581 -29.82 51.63 3.46
C SER A 581 -29.23 52.41 4.67
N PRO A 582 -27.99 52.14 5.17
CA PRO A 582 -27.34 50.88 5.54
C PRO A 582 -26.67 50.98 6.94
N ALA A 583 -26.11 49.90 7.48
CA ALA A 583 -25.11 49.99 8.56
C ALA A 583 -23.80 49.32 8.10
N GLN A 584 -22.77 50.14 7.91
CA GLN A 584 -21.36 49.78 7.68
C GLN A 584 -20.54 50.00 8.97
N PRO A 585 -19.27 49.54 9.02
CA PRO A 585 -18.58 49.09 10.24
C PRO A 585 -17.48 50.09 10.72
N PRO A 586 -16.37 49.63 11.35
CA PRO A 586 -15.84 50.11 12.64
C PRO A 586 -14.93 51.36 12.52
N PRO A 587 -14.33 51.85 13.63
CA PRO A 587 -13.17 52.73 13.54
C PRO A 587 -11.87 52.07 14.05
N THR A 588 -10.84 52.20 13.23
CA THR A 588 -9.41 52.14 13.57
C THR A 588 -8.90 53.53 13.98
N ALA A 589 -7.78 53.59 14.72
CA ALA A 589 -6.88 54.75 14.74
C ALA A 589 -5.42 54.32 14.99
N ASP A 590 -4.61 54.54 13.95
CA ASP A 590 -3.18 54.93 13.84
C ASP A 590 -2.54 55.60 15.08
N ALA A 591 -1.21 55.65 15.33
CA ALA A 591 0.03 55.12 14.73
C ALA A 591 1.27 55.56 15.58
N ILE A 592 2.47 55.11 15.19
CA ILE A 592 3.83 55.74 15.32
C ILE A 592 4.78 55.30 16.47
N ALA A 593 6.00 54.92 16.02
CA ALA A 593 7.37 55.03 16.59
C ALA A 593 8.03 53.89 17.41
N GLU A 594 9.09 53.31 16.81
CA GLU A 594 10.35 52.89 17.44
C GLU A 594 11.36 54.09 17.43
N PRO A 595 12.58 54.02 18.03
CA PRO A 595 13.13 53.19 19.12
C PRO A 595 13.90 54.03 20.20
N ALA A 596 14.54 53.34 21.15
CA ALA A 596 15.80 53.68 21.84
C ALA A 596 15.80 53.92 23.37
N ASP A 597 16.68 53.13 24.00
CA ASP A 597 17.71 53.52 24.99
C ASP A 597 17.49 53.42 26.52
N THR A 598 18.19 52.39 27.05
CA THR A 598 19.25 52.42 28.09
C THR A 598 18.96 52.45 29.60
N THR A 599 19.44 51.36 30.22
CA THR A 599 20.35 51.27 31.39
C THR A 599 19.86 51.38 32.84
N LYS A 600 20.14 50.30 33.60
CA LYS A 600 20.98 50.19 34.83
C LYS A 600 20.94 48.71 35.27
N VAL A 601 21.96 47.86 35.08
CA VAL A 601 23.35 47.77 35.60
C VAL A 601 23.47 47.64 37.14
N LYS A 602 24.19 46.58 37.53
CA LYS A 602 24.91 46.22 38.79
C LYS A 602 24.29 45.03 39.54
N GLN A 603 25.02 43.99 39.95
CA GLN A 603 26.45 43.67 40.02
C GLN A 603 26.57 42.15 40.35
N GLU A 604 27.44 41.38 39.68
CA GLU A 604 28.71 40.75 40.18
C GLU A 604 28.52 39.62 41.22
N VAL A 605 29.27 38.50 41.32
CA VAL A 605 30.49 37.88 40.70
C VAL A 605 30.53 36.48 41.37
N GLU A 606 30.56 35.35 40.66
CA GLU A 606 31.72 34.61 40.10
C GLU A 606 32.60 33.81 41.09
N ALA A 607 33.21 32.74 40.55
CA ALA A 607 34.32 31.90 41.02
C ALA A 607 33.96 30.66 41.89
N GLU A 608 34.52 29.45 41.73
CA GLU A 608 35.54 28.89 40.83
C GLU A 608 35.66 27.36 41.06
N ARG A 609 36.28 26.65 40.10
CA ARG A 609 37.17 25.45 40.22
C ARG A 609 36.65 23.99 40.15
N SER A 610 36.84 23.43 38.94
CA SER A 610 37.80 22.38 38.52
C SER A 610 37.67 20.89 38.94
N GLU A 611 37.75 20.06 37.90
CA GLU A 611 37.96 18.60 37.80
C GLU A 611 39.18 18.04 38.55
N LYS A 612 39.09 16.77 39.03
CA LYS A 612 39.90 15.60 38.61
C LYS A 612 39.86 14.42 39.60
N ASP A 613 40.06 13.23 38.98
CA ASP A 613 40.58 11.95 39.50
C ASP A 613 39.66 11.00 40.28
N VAL A 614 39.69 9.66 40.12
CA VAL A 614 40.21 8.68 39.15
C VAL A 614 39.76 7.29 39.66
N THR A 615 39.35 6.40 38.74
CA THR A 615 39.31 4.90 38.75
C THR A 615 39.26 4.06 40.05
N GLY A 616 38.47 2.98 40.03
CA GLY A 616 38.81 1.73 40.76
C GLY A 616 37.66 0.74 41.02
N GLU A 617 37.72 -0.44 40.38
CA GLU A 617 37.23 -1.77 40.81
C GLU A 617 35.70 -1.99 40.94
N ALA A 618 35.00 -2.78 40.12
CA ALA A 618 35.11 -4.21 39.81
C ALA A 618 34.91 -5.18 41.01
N SER A 619 33.85 -5.99 40.90
CA SER A 619 33.70 -7.39 41.36
C SER A 619 32.82 -7.71 42.60
N LYS A 620 31.93 -8.70 42.37
CA LYS A 620 31.09 -9.53 43.28
C LYS A 620 29.77 -8.86 43.72
N GLU A 621 28.59 -9.46 43.56
CA GLU A 621 28.23 -10.86 43.79
C GLU A 621 27.29 -11.46 42.72
N ILE A 622 27.62 -12.70 42.36
CA ILE A 622 26.75 -13.71 41.76
C ILE A 622 26.32 -14.64 42.90
N ALA A 623 25.09 -15.17 42.77
CA ALA A 623 24.53 -16.36 43.42
C ALA A 623 23.85 -16.19 44.79
N GLU A 624 22.52 -16.23 44.76
CA GLU A 624 21.79 -17.18 45.61
C GLU A 624 21.04 -18.15 44.69
N ALA A 625 21.57 -19.38 44.62
CA ALA A 625 20.92 -20.54 44.05
C ALA A 625 20.45 -21.43 45.21
N SER A 626 19.20 -21.88 45.09
CA SER A 626 18.66 -23.19 45.44
C SER A 626 19.42 -24.13 46.40
N GLN A 627 18.59 -24.69 47.31
CA GLN A 627 18.55 -26.09 47.81
C GLN A 627 19.36 -26.47 49.05
N PRO A 628 18.95 -27.50 49.82
CA PRO A 628 18.08 -28.66 49.46
C PRO A 628 16.59 -28.55 49.79
#